data_AF-A0A0C1QEZ2-F1
#
_entry.id   AF-A0A0C1QEZ2-F1
#
_cell.length_a   1.000
_cell.length_b   1.000
_cell.length_c   1.000
_cell.angle_alpha   90.00
_cell.angle_beta   90.00
_cell.angle_gamma   90.00
#
_symmetry.space_group_name_H-M   'P 1'
#
loop_
_entity.id
_entity.type
_entity.pdbx_description
1 polymer ?
#
loop_
_entity_poly.entity_id
_entity_poly.type
_entity_poly.pdbx_seq_one_letter_code
_entity_poly.pdbx_strand_id
1 'polypeptide(L)' 'MNGEGILEAYVENKTPAAYRIFWHYGIGKGVIAIIAITPHP' A
#
# COMPACT_ATOMS: atom_id res chain seq x y z
N MET A 1 4.89 -16.87 7.63
CA MET A 1 4.36 -16.33 6.37
C MET A 1 5.22 -15.13 6.04
N ASN A 2 6.17 -15.29 5.12
CA ASN A 2 7.22 -14.31 4.89
C ASN A 2 6.60 -13.04 4.31
N GLY A 3 6.89 -11.89 4.91
CA GLY A 3 6.37 -10.56 4.53
C GLY A 3 6.86 -10.04 3.19
N GLU A 4 7.21 -10.92 2.26
CA GLU A 4 7.85 -10.61 0.96
C GLU A 4 6.85 -10.14 -0.11
N GLY A 5 5.55 -9.99 0.22
CA GLY A 5 4.49 -9.64 -0.74
C GLY A 5 3.83 -8.29 -0.54
N ILE A 6 4.05 -7.59 0.58
CA ILE A 6 3.34 -6.34 0.90
C ILE A 6 4.26 -5.16 0.63
N LEU A 7 3.78 -4.25 -0.23
CA LEU A 7 4.44 -3.01 -0.58
C LEU A 7 3.79 -1.84 0.15
N GLU A 8 4.59 -0.82 0.45
CA GLU A 8 4.14 0.46 1.01
C GLU A 8 4.25 1.56 -0.04
N ALA A 9 3.24 2.43 -0.11
CA ALA A 9 3.26 3.65 -0.90
C ALA A 9 2.56 4.80 -0.14
N TYR A 10 2.69 6.02 -0.66
CA TYR A 10 1.98 7.20 -0.16
C TYR A 10 0.77 7.51 -1.04
N VAL A 11 -0.35 7.84 -0.42
CA VAL A 11 -1.59 8.20 -1.12
C VAL A 11 -1.45 9.53 -1.87
N GLU A 12 -0.67 10.46 -1.31
CA GLU A 12 -0.43 11.78 -1.86
C GLU A 12 1.06 11.98 -2.19
N ASN A 13 1.33 12.61 -3.33
CA ASN A 13 2.70 12.87 -3.77
C ASN A 13 3.21 14.19 -3.18
N LYS A 14 4.43 14.17 -2.61
CA LYS A 14 5.12 15.34 -2.02
C LYS A 14 4.37 16.03 -0.87
N THR A 15 3.45 15.33 -0.19
CA THR A 15 2.78 15.83 1.02
C THR A 15 3.36 15.14 2.26
N PRO A 16 4.00 15.87 3.20
CA PRO A 16 4.62 15.27 4.40
C PRO A 16 3.68 14.51 5.35
N ALA A 17 2.37 14.77 5.29
CA ALA A 17 1.33 14.11 6.10
C ALA A 17 0.50 13.09 5.30
N ALA A 18 1.00 12.63 4.16
CA ALA A 18 0.28 11.71 3.28
C ALA A 18 -0.01 10.38 4.00
N TYR A 19 -1.25 9.90 3.88
CA TYR A 19 -1.61 8.56 4.28
C TYR A 19 -0.69 7.52 3.62
N ARG A 20 -0.41 6.44 4.35
CA ARG A 20 0.30 5.28 3.83
C ARG A 20 -0.71 4.25 3.34
N ILE A 21 -0.41 3.64 2.20
CA ILE A 21 -1.18 2.53 1.64
C ILE A 21 -0.31 1.28 1.60
N PHE A 22 -0.85 0.19 2.14
CA PHE A 22 -0.21 -1.13 2.11
C PHE A 22 -0.97 -2.01 1.12
N TRP A 23 -0.26 -2.61 0.17
CA TRP A 23 -0.88 -3.32 -0.94
C TRP A 23 -0.03 -4.49 -1.45
N HIS A 24 -0.64 -5.39 -2.23
CA HIS A 24 0.05 -6.46 -2.94
C HIS A 24 -0.61 -6.76 -4.29
N TYR A 25 0.07 -7.53 -5.15
CA TYR A 25 -0.56 -8.06 -6.35
C TYR A 25 -1.61 -9.11 -5.98
N GLY A 26 -2.83 -8.93 -6.49
CA GLY A 26 -3.95 -9.84 -6.25
C GLY A 26 -3.86 -11.12 -7.09
N ILE A 27 -4.77 -12.06 -6.83
CA ILE A 27 -4.88 -13.30 -7.59
C ILE A 27 -5.56 -12.98 -8.94
N GLY A 28 -4.79 -12.47 -9.88
CA GLY A 28 -5.28 -12.11 -11.22
C GLY A 28 -4.35 -11.12 -11.91
N LYS A 29 -4.29 -11.18 -13.25
CA LYS A 29 -3.52 -10.19 -14.03
C LYS A 29 -4.18 -8.81 -13.87
N GLY A 30 -3.38 -7.81 -13.56
CA GLY A 30 -3.84 -6.42 -13.42
C GLY A 30 -4.62 -6.13 -12.12
N VAL A 31 -4.62 -7.05 -11.15
CA VAL A 31 -5.27 -6.84 -9.85
C VAL A 31 -4.24 -6.36 -8.83
N ILE A 32 -4.57 -5.25 -8.17
CA ILE A 32 -3.88 -4.75 -6.98
C ILE A 32 -4.87 -4.83 -5.81
N ALA A 33 -4.45 -5.43 -4.71
CA ALA A 33 -5.24 -5.55 -3.49
C ALA A 33 -4.71 -4.59 -2.42
N ILE A 34 -5.60 -3.75 -1.88
CA ILE A 34 -5.28 -2.84 -0.77
C ILE A 34 -5.59 -3.55 0.54
N ILE A 35 -4.60 -3.60 1.43
CA ILE A 35 -4.71 -4.26 2.74
C ILE A 35 -5.10 -3.25 3.81
N ALA A 36 -4.48 -2.07 3.79
CA ALA A 36 -4.72 -1.02 4.77
C ALA A 36 -4.40 0.36 4.21
N ILE A 37 -5.11 1.36 4.72
CA ILE A 37 -4.80 2.77 4.58
C ILE A 37 -4.73 3.33 6.00
N THR A 38 -3.59 3.91 6.37
CA THR A 38 -3.36 4.42 7.73
C THR A 38 -2.85 5.86 7.69
N PRO A 39 -3.21 6.70 8.68
CA PRO A 39 -2.63 8.04 8.81
C PRO A 39 -1.11 7.98 8.85
N HIS A 40 -0.44 9.02 8.35
CA HIS A 40 0.94 9.27 8.71
C HIS A 40 1.00 9.63 10.21
N PRO A 41 2.02 9.17 10.95
CA PRO A 41 2.26 9.63 12.32
C PRO A 41 2.38 11.15 12.45
#